data_AF-A0A6L8E395-F1
#
_entry.id   AF-A0A6L8E395-F1
#
_cell.length_a   1.000
_cell.length_b   1.000
_cell.length_c   1.000
_cell.angle_alpha   90.00
_cell.angle_beta   90.00
_cell.angle_gamma   90.00
#
_symmetry.space_group_name_H-M   'P 1'
#
loop_
_entity.id
_entity.type
_entity.pdbx_description
1 polymer ?
#
loop_
_entity_poly.entity_id
_entity_poly.type
_entity_poly.pdbx_seq_one_letter_code
_entity_poly.pdbx_strand_id
1 'polypeptide(L)'
;PPTRDNSFVNHCYRTLALDDDDDRPLVIDQPEENLDPQSVFDELVPIFTAAKTRRQVVMVTHNPNLVINTDADQIVIAEAGPQPGGGLPRLTYQAGGLDNVGIRKAVCDILEGGERAFQERARRLRVRLER
;
A
#
# COMPACT_ATOMS: atom_id res chain seq x y z
N PRO A 1 -4.41 -15.61 26.56
CA PRO A 1 -3.58 -15.10 25.45
C PRO A 1 -4.01 -15.75 24.12
N PRO A 2 -4.73 -15.05 23.23
CA PRO A 2 -5.14 -15.67 21.99
C PRO A 2 -3.90 -15.82 21.10
N THR A 3 -3.66 -17.05 20.69
CA THR A 3 -2.71 -17.44 19.65
C THR A 3 -3.11 -16.74 18.35
N ARG A 4 -2.35 -15.69 17.97
CA ARG A 4 -2.50 -15.00 16.68
C ARG A 4 -2.15 -15.98 15.56
N ASP A 5 -3.14 -16.33 14.75
CA ASP A 5 -2.94 -17.10 13.52
C ASP A 5 -2.26 -16.19 12.48
N ASN A 6 -0.92 -16.29 12.39
CA ASN A 6 -0.09 -15.55 11.45
C ASN A 6 0.13 -16.32 10.13
N SER A 7 -0.68 -17.34 9.81
CA SER A 7 -0.43 -18.25 8.68
C SER A 7 -0.41 -17.54 7.32
N PHE A 8 -1.29 -16.56 7.09
CA PHE A 8 -1.37 -15.84 5.81
C PHE A 8 -0.20 -14.85 5.63
N VAL A 9 0.12 -14.08 6.67
CA VAL A 9 1.30 -13.19 6.68
C VAL A 9 2.56 -14.01 6.49
N ASN A 10 2.73 -15.11 7.23
CA ASN A 10 3.87 -16.01 7.05
C ASN A 10 3.94 -16.62 5.66
N HIS A 11 2.80 -16.86 4.99
CA HIS A 11 2.78 -17.32 3.60
C HIS A 11 3.24 -16.22 2.64
N CYS A 12 2.75 -14.99 2.81
CA CYS A 12 3.18 -13.84 2.02
C CYS A 12 4.69 -13.56 2.19
N TYR A 13 5.18 -13.54 3.44
CA TYR A 13 6.60 -13.43 3.74
C TYR A 13 7.41 -14.56 3.10
N ARG A 14 6.90 -15.80 3.13
CA ARG A 14 7.59 -16.95 2.53
C ARG A 14 7.70 -16.81 1.01
N THR A 15 6.61 -16.46 0.34
CA THR A 15 6.58 -16.23 -1.11
C THR A 15 7.40 -15.00 -1.53
N LEU A 16 7.49 -13.99 -0.66
CA LEU A 16 8.25 -12.78 -0.91
C LEU A 16 9.75 -12.95 -0.65
N ALA A 17 10.12 -13.63 0.44
CA ALA A 17 11.48 -13.72 0.95
C ALA A 17 12.24 -14.99 0.54
N LEU A 18 11.55 -16.07 0.11
CA LEU A 18 12.22 -17.31 -0.31
C LEU A 18 12.24 -17.53 -1.82
N ASP A 19 11.43 -16.78 -2.59
CA ASP A 19 11.28 -16.99 -4.03
C ASP A 19 11.94 -15.84 -4.82
N ASP A 20 13.27 -15.75 -4.70
CA ASP A 20 14.07 -14.70 -5.37
C ASP A 20 14.20 -14.90 -6.89
N ASP A 21 14.02 -16.13 -7.38
CA ASP A 21 14.08 -16.46 -8.81
C ASP A 21 12.72 -16.38 -9.52
N ASP A 22 11.61 -16.12 -8.81
CA ASP A 22 10.28 -15.98 -9.41
C ASP A 22 10.00 -14.52 -9.83
N ASP A 23 9.92 -14.30 -11.14
CA ASP A 23 9.66 -12.99 -11.77
C ASP A 23 8.18 -12.74 -12.10
N ARG A 24 7.30 -13.69 -11.80
CA ARG A 24 5.87 -13.56 -12.10
C ARG A 24 5.22 -12.42 -11.31
N PRO A 25 4.17 -11.79 -11.87
CA PRO A 25 3.43 -10.76 -11.15
C PRO A 25 2.87 -11.27 -9.82
N LEU A 26 3.11 -10.50 -8.76
CA LEU A 26 2.55 -10.75 -7.44
C LEU A 26 1.30 -9.88 -7.25
N VAL A 27 0.16 -10.51 -6.98
CA VAL A 27 -1.07 -9.82 -6.59
C VAL A 27 -1.38 -10.18 -5.15
N ILE A 28 -1.49 -9.17 -4.28
CA ILE A 28 -1.70 -9.38 -2.84
C ILE A 28 -2.77 -8.42 -2.31
N ASP A 29 -3.67 -8.94 -1.48
CA ASP A 29 -4.72 -8.18 -0.82
C ASP A 29 -4.43 -8.14 0.68
N GLN A 30 -4.45 -6.94 1.26
CA GLN A 30 -4.21 -6.67 2.68
C GLN A 30 -2.96 -7.37 3.25
N PRO A 31 -1.76 -7.18 2.66
CA PRO A 31 -0.53 -7.77 3.20
C PRO A 31 -0.23 -7.36 4.65
N GLU A 32 -0.79 -6.24 5.10
CA GLU A 32 -0.67 -5.70 6.46
C GLU A 32 -1.58 -6.35 7.51
N GLU A 33 -2.45 -7.28 7.14
CA GLU A 33 -3.47 -7.81 8.05
C GLU A 33 -2.82 -8.33 9.35
N ASN A 34 -3.39 -7.95 10.50
CA ASN A 34 -2.92 -8.31 11.84
C ASN A 34 -1.57 -7.71 12.28
N LEU A 35 -0.96 -6.83 11.48
CA LEU A 35 0.23 -6.06 11.84
C LEU A 35 -0.13 -4.65 12.30
N ASP A 36 0.59 -4.16 13.31
CA ASP A 36 0.50 -2.75 13.70
C ASP A 36 1.24 -1.86 12.69
N PRO A 37 0.92 -0.55 12.60
CA PRO A 37 1.52 0.33 11.61
C PRO A 37 3.05 0.42 11.64
N GLN A 38 3.69 0.21 12.80
CA GLN A 38 5.14 0.23 12.93
C GLN A 38 5.75 -1.03 12.30
N SER A 39 5.20 -2.20 12.62
CA SER A 39 5.63 -3.47 12.01
C SER A 39 5.47 -3.47 10.48
N VAL A 40 4.39 -2.87 9.97
CA VAL A 40 4.20 -2.69 8.51
C VAL A 40 5.32 -1.85 7.89
N PHE A 41 5.70 -0.75 8.57
CA PHE A 41 6.77 0.12 8.08
C PHE A 41 8.15 -0.55 8.15
N ASP A 42 8.46 -1.21 9.26
CA ASP A 42 9.79 -1.77 9.49
C ASP A 42 10.05 -3.05 8.69
N GLU A 43 9.01 -3.87 8.45
CA GLU A 43 9.19 -5.18 7.84
C GLU A 43 8.64 -5.28 6.41
N LEU A 44 7.40 -4.87 6.17
CA LEU A 44 6.77 -5.05 4.85
C LEU A 44 7.27 -4.07 3.80
N VAL A 45 7.47 -2.80 4.17
CA VAL A 45 7.94 -1.77 3.22
C VAL A 45 9.26 -2.16 2.55
N PRO A 46 10.32 -2.60 3.28
CA PRO A 46 11.56 -3.06 2.65
C PRO A 46 11.36 -4.26 1.72
N ILE A 47 10.53 -5.23 2.13
CA ILE A 47 10.27 -6.45 1.34
C ILE A 47 9.60 -6.10 0.01
N PHE A 48 8.55 -5.28 0.02
CA PHE A 48 7.87 -4.89 -1.21
C PHE A 48 8.74 -3.98 -2.08
N THR A 49 9.52 -3.10 -1.47
CA THR A 49 10.47 -2.24 -2.21
C THR A 49 11.52 -3.09 -2.93
N ALA A 50 12.02 -4.16 -2.30
CA ALA A 50 12.94 -5.09 -2.96
C ALA A 50 12.23 -5.90 -4.06
N ALA A 51 11.06 -6.48 -3.76
CA ALA A 51 10.31 -7.29 -4.71
C ALA A 51 9.94 -6.53 -5.99
N LYS A 52 9.52 -5.26 -5.89
CA LYS A 52 9.12 -4.45 -7.07
C LYS A 52 10.28 -4.13 -8.03
N THR A 53 11.53 -4.31 -7.61
CA THR A 53 12.70 -4.11 -8.50
C THR A 53 12.92 -5.27 -9.46
N ARG A 54 12.36 -6.45 -9.16
CA ARG A 54 12.53 -7.68 -9.96
C ARG A 54 11.24 -8.18 -10.61
N ARG A 55 10.08 -7.94 -9.99
CA ARG A 55 8.76 -8.40 -10.48
C ARG A 55 7.69 -7.33 -10.30
N GLN A 56 6.62 -7.41 -11.08
CA GLN A 56 5.47 -6.53 -10.89
C GLN A 56 4.75 -6.89 -9.58
N VAL A 57 4.47 -5.89 -8.75
CA VAL A 57 3.70 -6.03 -7.51
C VAL A 57 2.42 -5.20 -7.63
N VAL A 58 1.27 -5.86 -7.50
CA VAL A 58 -0.05 -5.23 -7.41
C VAL A 58 -0.59 -5.52 -6.02
N MET A 59 -0.85 -4.47 -5.26
CA MET A 59 -1.27 -4.59 -3.88
C MET A 59 -2.53 -3.78 -3.60
N VAL A 60 -3.47 -4.41 -2.90
CA VAL A 60 -4.67 -3.76 -2.37
C VAL A 60 -4.44 -3.55 -0.88
N THR A 61 -4.48 -2.29 -0.44
CA THR A 61 -4.14 -1.93 0.94
C THR A 61 -4.90 -0.68 1.34
N HIS A 62 -5.17 -0.57 2.64
CA HIS A 62 -5.69 0.64 3.28
C HIS A 62 -4.64 1.29 4.19
N ASN A 63 -3.39 0.79 4.17
CA ASN A 63 -2.33 1.27 5.02
C ASN A 63 -1.49 2.36 4.32
N PRO A 64 -1.44 3.60 4.85
CA PRO A 64 -0.67 4.68 4.24
C PRO A 64 0.83 4.39 4.15
N ASN A 65 1.39 3.59 5.07
CA ASN A 65 2.82 3.27 5.02
C ASN A 65 3.16 2.45 3.78
N LEU A 66 2.28 1.53 3.37
CA LEU A 66 2.49 0.75 2.16
C LEU A 66 2.30 1.59 0.91
N VAL A 67 1.26 2.43 0.85
CA VAL A 67 1.02 3.30 -0.32
C VAL A 67 2.12 4.33 -0.52
N ILE A 68 2.62 4.93 0.57
CA ILE A 68 3.54 6.07 0.50
C ILE A 68 5.00 5.65 0.56
N ASN A 69 5.38 4.64 1.35
CA ASN A 69 6.79 4.35 1.62
C ASN A 69 7.40 3.25 0.75
N THR A 70 6.59 2.49 0.00
CA THR A 70 7.05 1.49 -0.98
C THR A 70 7.42 2.09 -2.35
N ASP A 71 7.37 3.41 -2.48
CA ASP A 71 7.61 4.11 -3.75
C ASP A 71 6.70 3.61 -4.88
N ALA A 72 5.39 3.44 -4.63
CA ALA A 72 4.44 2.96 -5.63
C ALA A 72 4.50 3.77 -6.94
N ASP A 73 4.70 3.08 -8.07
CA ASP A 73 4.81 3.73 -9.39
C ASP A 73 3.45 4.24 -9.89
N GLN A 74 2.39 3.52 -9.53
CA GLN A 74 1.01 3.86 -9.84
C GLN A 74 0.13 3.54 -8.64
N ILE A 75 -0.72 4.50 -8.29
CA ILE A 75 -1.77 4.36 -7.30
C ILE A 75 -3.09 4.35 -8.05
N VAL A 76 -3.96 3.39 -7.73
CA VAL A 76 -5.32 3.30 -8.26
C VAL A 76 -6.29 3.46 -7.09
N ILE A 77 -7.02 4.58 -7.10
CA ILE A 77 -8.01 4.91 -6.09
C ILE A 77 -9.36 4.46 -6.60
N ALA A 78 -10.04 3.62 -5.82
CA ALA A 78 -11.41 3.20 -6.09
C ALA A 78 -12.37 4.03 -5.23
N GLU A 79 -13.41 4.58 -5.85
CA GLU A 79 -14.47 5.33 -5.18
C GLU A 79 -15.83 4.69 -5.45
N ALA A 80 -16.61 4.48 -4.40
CA ALA A 80 -17.97 3.97 -4.51
C ALA A 80 -18.95 5.13 -4.61
N GLY A 81 -19.54 5.31 -5.80
CA GLY A 81 -20.57 6.31 -6.04
C GLY A 81 -21.92 5.97 -5.40
N PRO A 82 -22.93 6.83 -5.57
CA PRO A 82 -24.26 6.63 -5.01
C PRO A 82 -24.85 5.28 -5.42
N GLN A 83 -25.46 4.59 -4.47
CA GLN A 83 -26.12 3.30 -4.68
C GLN A 83 -27.58 3.54 -5.10
N PRO A 84 -27.97 3.28 -6.35
CA PRO A 84 -29.36 3.39 -6.75
C PRO A 84 -30.14 2.19 -6.19
N GLY A 85 -31.16 2.45 -5.37
CA GLY A 85 -32.28 1.55 -5.06
C GLY A 85 -31.96 0.04 -4.96
N GLY A 86 -31.01 -0.36 -4.12
CA GLY A 86 -30.73 -1.77 -3.80
C GLY A 86 -29.72 -2.49 -4.72
N GLY A 87 -29.19 -1.83 -5.75
CA GLY A 87 -28.09 -2.37 -6.58
C GLY A 87 -26.71 -2.21 -5.94
N LEU A 88 -25.63 -2.66 -6.59
CA LEU A 88 -24.27 -2.32 -6.14
C LEU A 88 -23.94 -0.85 -6.48
N PRO A 89 -23.14 -0.15 -5.65
CA PRO A 89 -22.69 1.20 -5.99
C PRO A 89 -21.86 1.19 -7.27
N ARG A 90 -21.96 2.26 -8.06
CA ARG A 90 -21.10 2.42 -9.23
C ARG A 90 -19.68 2.74 -8.77
N LEU A 91 -18.74 1.84 -9.05
CA LEU A 91 -17.33 2.08 -8.79
C LEU A 91 -16.72 2.98 -9.87
N THR A 92 -15.93 3.95 -9.44
CA THR A 92 -15.10 4.80 -10.29
C THR A 92 -13.65 4.70 -9.86
N TYR A 93 -12.73 4.91 -10.79
CA TYR A 93 -11.31 4.75 -10.54
C TYR A 93 -10.52 5.96 -11.02
N GLN A 94 -9.58 6.42 -10.21
CA GLN A 94 -8.59 7.42 -10.59
C GLN A 94 -7.20 6.82 -10.41
N ALA A 95 -6.33 6.98 -11.41
CA ALA A 95 -4.99 6.43 -11.36
C ALA A 95 -3.91 7.48 -11.61
N GLY A 96 -2.77 7.37 -10.94
CA GLY A 96 -1.59 8.19 -11.16
C GLY A 96 -0.50 7.96 -10.11
N GLY A 97 0.64 8.63 -10.26
CA GLY A 97 1.75 8.57 -9.29
C GLY A 97 1.55 9.51 -8.09
N LEU A 98 2.40 9.36 -7.07
CA LEU A 98 2.44 10.24 -5.89
C LEU A 98 2.88 11.69 -6.21
N ASP A 99 3.52 11.90 -7.35
CA ASP A 99 3.89 13.19 -7.89
C ASP A 99 2.67 14.00 -8.38
N ASN A 100 1.61 13.31 -8.82
CA ASN A 100 0.35 13.93 -9.17
C ASN A 100 -0.34 14.53 -7.93
N VAL A 101 -0.54 15.85 -7.94
CA VAL A 101 -1.14 16.60 -6.82
C VAL A 101 -2.53 16.09 -6.45
N GLY A 102 -3.35 15.72 -7.44
CA GLY A 102 -4.70 15.20 -7.22
C GLY A 102 -4.67 13.83 -6.54
N ILE A 103 -3.81 12.92 -6.99
CA ILE A 103 -3.62 11.61 -6.36
C ILE A 103 -3.07 11.78 -4.94
N ARG A 104 -2.03 12.59 -4.77
CA ARG A 104 -1.43 12.85 -3.45
C ARG A 104 -2.46 13.36 -2.45
N LYS A 105 -3.29 14.33 -2.86
CA LYS A 105 -4.35 14.87 -2.02
C LYS A 105 -5.37 13.79 -1.67
N ALA A 106 -5.87 13.05 -2.66
CA ALA A 106 -6.84 11.97 -2.43
C ALA A 106 -6.29 10.88 -1.49
N VAL A 107 -5.01 10.51 -1.62
CA VAL A 107 -4.34 9.57 -0.71
C VAL A 107 -4.32 10.09 0.73
N CYS A 108 -4.00 11.37 0.94
CA CYS A 108 -4.04 11.99 2.27
C CYS A 108 -5.45 12.03 2.85
N ASP A 109 -6.47 12.29 2.02
CA ASP A 109 -7.86 12.41 2.44
C ASP A 109 -8.48 11.04 2.77
N ILE A 110 -8.06 9.97 2.06
CA ILE A 110 -8.62 8.61 2.21
C ILE A 110 -7.90 7.80 3.31
N LEU A 111 -6.57 7.87 3.37
CA LEU A 111 -5.78 7.03 4.26
C LEU A 111 -5.52 7.73 5.59
N GLU A 112 -6.09 7.19 6.66
CA GLU A 112 -5.89 7.72 8.01
C GLU A 112 -4.40 7.66 8.40
N GLY A 113 -3.79 8.81 8.68
CA GLY A 113 -2.36 8.93 8.94
C GLY A 113 -1.47 9.09 7.69
N GLY A 114 -2.06 9.30 6.52
CA GLY A 114 -1.35 9.59 5.26
C GLY A 114 -0.40 10.78 5.38
N GLU A 115 -0.80 11.87 6.04
CA GLU A 115 0.06 13.04 6.22
C GLU A 115 1.34 12.72 7.01
N ARG A 116 1.23 11.90 8.07
CA ARG A 116 2.39 11.44 8.84
C ARG A 116 3.31 10.56 7.98
N ALA A 117 2.76 9.65 7.19
CA ALA A 117 3.55 8.81 6.28
C ALA A 117 4.27 9.65 5.22
N PHE A 118 3.65 10.71 4.70
CA PHE A 118 4.32 11.67 3.81
C PHE A 118 5.47 12.42 4.51
N GLN A 119 5.28 12.84 5.75
CA GLN A 119 6.33 13.51 6.53
C GLN A 119 7.55 12.60 6.73
N GLU A 120 7.34 11.32 7.03
CA GLU A 120 8.45 10.35 7.14
C GLU A 120 9.15 10.12 5.80
N ARG A 121 8.39 9.98 4.69
CA ARG A 121 8.96 9.91 3.33
C ARG A 121 9.80 11.14 3.01
N ALA A 122 9.32 12.34 3.34
CA ALA A 122 10.03 13.59 3.09
C ALA A 122 11.31 13.71 3.91
N ARG A 123 11.29 13.28 5.18
CA ARG A 123 12.49 13.17 6.01
C ARG A 123 13.52 12.22 5.38
N ARG A 124 13.09 11.06 4.90
CA ARG A 124 13.95 10.07 4.21
C ARG A 124 14.61 10.67 2.97
N LEU A 125 13.86 11.42 2.18
CA LEU A 125 14.34 12.04 0.93
C LEU A 125 15.06 13.39 1.15
N ARG A 126 15.07 13.93 2.37
CA ARG A 126 15.60 15.26 2.72
C ARG A 126 14.96 16.41 1.91
N VAL A 127 13.69 16.26 1.55
CA VAL A 127 12.93 17.26 0.79
C VAL A 127 11.93 17.98 1.71
N ARG A 128 11.72 19.28 1.52
CA ARG A 128 10.63 20.01 2.20
C ARG A 128 9.31 19.70 1.51
N LEU A 129 8.31 19.23 2.25
CA LEU A 129 6.93 19.16 1.76
C LEU A 129 6.40 20.60 1.69
N GLU A 130 6.13 21.07 0.47
CA GLU A 130 5.27 22.24 0.28
C GLU A 130 3.83 21.83 0.58
N ARG A 131 3.18 22.62 1.44
CA ARG A 131 1.80 22.41 1.93
C ARG A 131 0.78 22.56 0.82
#